data_AF-A0A6B3HR60-F1
#
_entry.id   AF-A0A6B3HR60-F1
#
_cell.length_a   1.000
_cell.length_b   1.000
_cell.length_c   1.000
_cell.angle_alpha   90.00
_cell.angle_beta   90.00
_cell.angle_gamma   90.00
#
_symmetry.space_group_name_H-M   'P 1'
#
loop_
_entity.id
_entity.type
_entity.pdbx_description
1 polymer ?
#
loop_
_entity_poly.entity_id
_entity_poly.type
_entity_poly.pdbx_seq_one_letter_code
_entity_poly.pdbx_strand_id
1 'polypeptide(L)'
;MTMGSRLLNIQRRAAEHGRLRTGYTQGNRPVRSATWVVTSHSEEHVRAAAELWGGEVEQWTPLNSNIAQWRVITKASSIEALITPGDPLNQYNEMWSAGGCQRRCDGETELLSRQSCLCARQFGEDWHTQPKGRVCSATSRFNVMLPDLSGMGMWRAETHSFYAASEWGGMVDMVLAGTDGKGFVPVTLRIEPRQVVRDGKTKKFPVVVVELRGVTPRQALAGPMSTAMALDPSGTRAVAALEAPRPDYLALAAGALHVDDVGDVYRDANAAGHLNDELVAALSKRAEELKAEAAKKASPGGSTEQVPDEDGAYPAEVVDEPSSTSWPAVAQAGSSN
;
A
#
# COMPACT_ATOMS: atom_id res chain seq x y z
N MET A 1 -0.66 -23.20 2.17
CA MET A 1 -0.74 -23.24 3.65
C MET A 1 -2.10 -23.77 4.06
N THR A 2 -2.16 -24.94 4.70
CA THR A 2 -3.40 -25.48 5.24
C THR A 2 -3.82 -24.60 6.43
N MET A 3 -4.88 -23.80 6.27
CA MET A 3 -5.42 -23.03 7.39
C MET A 3 -5.83 -24.00 8.51
N GLY A 4 -5.32 -23.80 9.72
CA GLY A 4 -5.70 -24.62 10.87
C GLY A 4 -7.22 -24.61 11.11
N SER A 5 -7.74 -25.66 11.74
CA SER A 5 -9.18 -25.80 12.01
C SER A 5 -9.71 -24.61 12.83
N ARG A 6 -10.82 -24.02 12.38
CA ARG A 6 -11.53 -22.92 13.05
C ARG A 6 -13.00 -23.29 13.20
N LEU A 7 -13.67 -22.72 14.20
CA LEU A 7 -15.13 -22.81 14.32
C LEU A 7 -15.80 -22.19 13.09
N LEU A 8 -16.69 -22.93 12.45
CA LEU A 8 -17.42 -22.51 11.24
C LEU A 8 -18.79 -21.91 11.56
N ASN A 9 -19.34 -22.21 12.74
CA ASN A 9 -20.66 -21.77 13.20
C ASN A 9 -20.64 -20.41 13.93
N ILE A 10 -19.49 -19.73 13.97
CA ILE A 10 -19.34 -18.42 14.63
C ILE A 10 -18.79 -17.43 13.62
N GLN A 11 -19.42 -16.26 13.54
CA GLN A 11 -18.89 -15.16 12.75
C GLN A 11 -17.56 -14.70 13.35
N ARG A 12 -16.49 -14.81 12.55
CA ARG A 12 -15.16 -14.35 12.94
C ARG A 12 -15.18 -12.82 13.00
N ARG A 13 -14.62 -12.24 14.06
CA ARG A 13 -14.51 -10.80 14.24
C ARG A 13 -13.16 -10.48 14.87
N ALA A 14 -12.49 -9.46 14.37
CA ALA A 14 -11.35 -8.85 15.04
C ALA A 14 -11.81 -8.08 16.28
N ALA A 15 -10.91 -7.91 17.25
CA ALA A 15 -11.22 -7.17 18.46
C ALA A 15 -11.49 -5.68 18.14
N GLU A 16 -12.52 -5.10 18.76
CA GLU A 16 -12.80 -3.67 18.69
C GLU A 16 -11.86 -2.93 19.66
N HIS A 17 -10.91 -2.18 19.13
CA HIS A 17 -9.99 -1.36 19.93
C HIS A 17 -10.64 -0.07 20.42
N GLY A 18 -11.61 0.46 19.67
CA GLY A 18 -12.33 1.65 20.05
C GLY A 18 -13.33 2.11 19.00
N ARG A 19 -13.85 3.32 19.20
CA ARG A 19 -14.85 3.94 18.34
C ARG A 19 -14.42 5.33 17.91
N LEU A 20 -14.75 5.66 16.67
CA LEU A 20 -14.62 6.98 16.06
C LEU A 20 -16.02 7.61 16.02
N ARG A 21 -16.21 8.71 16.72
CA ARG A 21 -17.51 9.38 16.87
C ARG A 21 -17.45 10.80 16.32
N THR A 22 -18.57 11.29 15.80
CA THR A 22 -18.72 12.66 15.26
C THR A 22 -19.41 13.62 16.24
N GLY A 23 -19.42 13.27 17.52
CA GLY A 23 -20.11 14.02 18.56
C GLY A 23 -19.85 13.44 19.94
N TYR A 24 -20.11 14.26 20.95
CA TYR A 24 -19.90 13.95 22.36
C TYR A 24 -21.08 14.48 23.19
N THR A 25 -21.14 14.09 24.46
CA THR A 25 -22.14 14.59 25.40
C THR A 25 -21.50 15.60 26.34
N GLN A 26 -22.10 16.78 26.47
CA GLN A 26 -21.74 17.78 27.47
C GLN A 26 -22.86 17.82 28.51
N GLY A 27 -22.60 17.26 29.69
CA GLY A 27 -23.67 16.91 30.64
C GLY A 27 -24.68 15.97 29.99
N ASN A 28 -25.96 16.30 30.05
CA ASN A 28 -27.04 15.51 29.44
C ASN A 28 -27.42 15.98 28.01
N ARG A 29 -26.60 16.83 27.38
CA ARG A 29 -26.88 17.38 26.05
C ARG A 29 -25.93 16.79 25.00
N PRO A 30 -26.44 16.24 23.89
CA PRO A 30 -25.60 15.81 22.78
C PRO A 30 -25.09 17.02 22.00
N VAL A 31 -23.78 17.04 21.77
CA VAL A 31 -23.05 18.09 21.04
C VAL A 31 -22.40 17.47 19.80
N ARG A 32 -22.53 18.16 18.66
CA ARG A 32 -21.85 17.76 17.41
C ARG A 32 -20.39 18.19 17.48
N SER A 33 -19.49 17.32 17.04
CA SER A 33 -18.06 17.65 16.93
C SER A 33 -17.72 18.01 15.49
N ALA A 34 -16.87 19.02 15.31
CA ALA A 34 -16.26 19.33 14.01
C ALA A 34 -15.07 18.42 13.69
N THR A 35 -14.49 17.81 14.71
CA THR A 35 -13.35 16.89 14.66
C THR A 35 -13.73 15.53 15.24
N TRP A 36 -12.82 14.56 15.13
CA TRP A 36 -13.07 13.21 15.62
C TRP A 36 -13.09 13.14 17.14
N VAL A 37 -13.98 12.32 17.66
CA VAL A 37 -13.99 11.93 19.07
C VAL A 37 -13.60 10.46 19.13
N VAL A 38 -12.37 10.19 19.55
CA VAL A 38 -11.80 8.84 19.64
C VAL A 38 -12.03 8.32 21.06
N THR A 39 -12.63 7.13 21.18
CA THR A 39 -12.94 6.51 22.48
C THR A 39 -12.46 5.07 22.54
N SER A 40 -11.87 4.64 23.64
CA SER A 40 -11.35 3.29 23.86
C SER A 40 -11.36 2.93 25.36
N HIS A 41 -11.35 1.64 25.69
CA HIS A 41 -11.12 1.19 27.07
C HIS A 41 -9.63 1.28 27.47
N SER A 42 -8.72 1.22 26.49
CA SER A 42 -7.29 1.40 26.68
C SER A 42 -6.93 2.88 26.65
N GLU A 43 -6.34 3.38 27.74
CA GLU A 43 -5.77 4.74 27.81
C GLU A 43 -4.67 4.93 26.77
N GLU A 44 -3.83 3.92 26.56
CA GLU A 44 -2.71 3.95 25.63
C GLU A 44 -3.16 4.28 24.21
N HIS A 45 -4.22 3.62 23.72
CA HIS A 45 -4.77 3.91 22.38
C HIS A 45 -5.25 5.36 22.26
N VAL A 46 -5.87 5.91 23.31
CA VAL A 46 -6.39 7.28 23.31
C VAL A 46 -5.26 8.29 23.39
N ARG A 47 -4.20 7.99 24.15
CA ARG A 47 -2.99 8.81 24.24
C ARG A 47 -2.23 8.84 22.91
N ALA A 48 -2.07 7.69 22.25
CA ALA A 48 -1.49 7.62 20.91
C ALA A 48 -2.32 8.41 19.88
N ALA A 49 -3.66 8.29 19.94
CA ALA A 49 -4.54 9.10 19.10
C ALA A 49 -4.40 10.62 19.37
N ALA A 50 -4.23 11.02 20.63
CA ALA A 50 -4.01 12.41 21.01
C ALA A 50 -2.64 12.94 20.53
N GLU A 51 -1.61 12.09 20.50
CA GLU A 51 -0.31 12.44 19.95
C GLU A 51 -0.36 12.66 18.43
N LEU A 52 -1.03 11.76 17.70
CA LEU A 52 -1.15 11.84 16.24
C LEU A 52 -2.08 12.99 15.78
N TRP A 53 -3.22 13.18 16.43
CA TRP A 53 -4.27 14.07 15.95
C TRP A 53 -4.54 15.27 16.86
N GLY A 54 -3.73 15.44 17.90
CA GLY A 54 -3.90 16.45 18.94
C GLY A 54 -5.13 16.19 19.82
N GLY A 55 -5.29 17.04 20.85
CA GLY A 55 -6.40 16.99 21.79
C GLY A 55 -5.93 16.69 23.21
N GLU A 56 -6.87 16.64 24.15
CA GLU A 56 -6.59 16.28 25.54
C GLU A 56 -7.28 14.96 25.88
N VAL A 57 -6.51 14.06 26.49
CA VAL A 57 -7.01 12.76 26.95
C VAL A 57 -7.76 12.97 28.26
N GLU A 58 -8.98 12.45 28.32
CA GLU A 58 -9.78 12.47 29.55
C GLU A 58 -10.42 11.10 29.81
N GLN A 59 -10.59 10.79 31.09
CA GLN A 59 -11.43 9.69 31.50
C GLN A 59 -12.89 10.12 31.39
N TRP A 60 -13.70 9.29 30.75
CA TRP A 60 -15.09 9.62 30.43
C TRP A 60 -15.97 8.37 30.46
N THR A 61 -17.16 8.52 31.03
CA THR A 61 -18.17 7.46 31.03
C THR A 61 -19.26 7.79 30.00
N PRO A 62 -19.53 6.91 29.02
CA PRO A 62 -20.63 7.10 28.08
C PRO A 62 -21.97 7.26 28.77
N LEU A 63 -22.84 8.13 28.21
CA LEU A 63 -24.22 8.23 28.67
C LEU A 63 -24.91 6.86 28.54
N ASN A 64 -25.63 6.46 29.59
CA ASN A 64 -26.27 5.13 29.72
C ASN A 64 -25.29 3.94 29.81
N SER A 65 -24.04 4.18 30.22
CA SER A 65 -23.06 3.15 30.56
C SER A 65 -22.57 3.34 31.99
N ASN A 66 -22.22 2.25 32.66
CA ASN A 66 -21.54 2.26 33.97
C ASN A 66 -20.03 1.96 33.84
N ILE A 67 -19.54 1.78 32.61
CA ILE A 67 -18.16 1.42 32.32
C ILE A 67 -17.41 2.68 31.92
N ALA A 68 -16.43 3.07 32.74
CA ALA A 68 -15.53 4.17 32.43
C ALA A 68 -14.64 3.81 31.22
N GLN A 69 -14.41 4.79 30.36
CA GLN A 69 -13.58 4.70 29.17
C GLN A 69 -12.63 5.90 29.11
N TRP A 70 -11.77 5.91 28.11
CA TRP A 70 -10.93 7.04 27.77
C TRP A 70 -11.43 7.68 26.48
N ARG A 71 -11.27 9.00 26.39
CA ARG A 71 -11.67 9.79 25.23
C ARG A 71 -10.64 10.86 24.92
N VAL A 72 -10.48 11.16 23.64
CA VAL A 72 -9.87 12.41 23.16
C VAL A 72 -10.78 13.02 22.10
N ILE A 73 -11.02 14.33 22.22
CA ILE A 73 -11.58 15.13 21.14
C ILE A 73 -10.40 15.68 20.36
N THR A 74 -10.22 15.21 19.12
CA THR A 74 -9.02 15.51 18.34
C THR A 74 -9.04 16.95 17.82
N LYS A 75 -7.88 17.44 17.38
CA LYS A 75 -7.77 18.68 16.58
C LYS A 75 -7.95 18.40 15.08
N ALA A 76 -7.73 17.16 14.64
CA ALA A 76 -7.89 16.75 13.25
C ALA A 76 -9.35 16.40 12.89
N SER A 77 -9.85 16.94 11.79
CA SER A 77 -11.14 16.54 11.18
C SER A 77 -11.00 15.36 10.23
N SER A 78 -9.78 14.94 9.90
CA SER A 78 -9.48 13.78 9.06
C SER A 78 -8.60 12.77 9.79
N ILE A 79 -8.87 11.49 9.57
CA ILE A 79 -8.08 10.36 10.08
C ILE A 79 -7.74 9.44 8.91
N GLU A 80 -6.48 9.03 8.83
CA GLU A 80 -6.04 8.01 7.87
C GLU A 80 -6.35 6.62 8.42
N ALA A 81 -6.85 5.74 7.56
CA ALA A 81 -7.32 4.41 7.93
C ALA A 81 -7.16 3.42 6.78
N LEU A 82 -7.33 2.14 7.10
CA LEU A 82 -7.38 1.05 6.13
C LEU A 82 -8.73 0.35 6.20
N ILE A 83 -9.33 0.12 5.04
CA ILE A 83 -10.37 -0.89 4.89
C ILE A 83 -9.69 -2.25 4.84
N THR A 84 -10.18 -3.18 5.66
CA THR A 84 -9.70 -4.57 5.68
C THR A 84 -10.42 -5.42 4.64
N PRO A 85 -9.83 -6.56 4.21
CA PRO A 85 -10.51 -7.50 3.33
C PRO A 85 -11.89 -7.94 3.87
N GLY A 86 -12.84 -8.16 2.96
CA GLY A 86 -14.24 -8.41 3.27
C GLY A 86 -15.07 -7.13 3.35
N ASP A 87 -16.34 -7.26 3.76
CA ASP A 87 -17.25 -6.12 3.89
C ASP A 87 -17.01 -5.37 5.22
N PRO A 88 -16.51 -4.12 5.19
CA PRO A 88 -16.28 -3.31 6.38
C PRO A 88 -17.56 -2.68 6.94
N LEU A 89 -18.66 -2.70 6.18
CA LEU A 89 -19.85 -1.92 6.43
C LEU A 89 -20.98 -2.79 6.99
N ASN A 90 -21.64 -2.27 8.01
CA ASN A 90 -22.80 -2.92 8.61
C ASN A 90 -23.90 -1.86 8.79
N GLN A 91 -24.98 -1.99 8.03
CA GLN A 91 -26.05 -1.00 7.96
C GLN A 91 -27.41 -1.62 8.25
N TYR A 92 -28.16 -0.97 9.13
CA TYR A 92 -29.54 -1.31 9.42
C TYR A 92 -30.34 -0.08 9.82
N ASN A 93 -31.63 -0.11 9.55
CA ASN A 93 -32.62 0.79 10.15
C ASN A 93 -32.97 0.28 11.54
N GLU A 94 -32.47 0.94 12.59
CA GLU A 94 -32.57 0.47 13.97
C GLU A 94 -33.39 1.41 14.85
N MET A 95 -34.25 0.84 15.70
CA MET A 95 -34.92 1.57 16.77
C MET A 95 -34.36 1.10 18.11
N TRP A 96 -33.66 1.98 18.82
CA TRP A 96 -33.09 1.72 20.13
C TRP A 96 -33.93 2.35 21.24
N SER A 97 -34.06 1.63 22.36
CA SER A 97 -34.62 2.12 23.62
C SER A 97 -33.63 1.85 24.76
N ALA A 98 -33.97 2.25 25.99
CA ALA A 98 -33.20 1.89 27.17
C ALA A 98 -33.10 0.36 27.37
N GLY A 99 -34.10 -0.40 26.92
CA GLY A 99 -34.12 -1.87 26.95
C GLY A 99 -33.40 -2.55 25.77
N GLY A 100 -32.67 -1.80 24.94
CA GLY A 100 -31.94 -2.32 23.79
C GLY A 100 -32.64 -2.12 22.44
N CYS A 101 -32.16 -2.85 21.43
CA CYS A 101 -32.64 -2.75 20.05
C CYS A 101 -34.05 -3.35 19.94
N GLN A 102 -35.04 -2.49 19.76
CA GLN A 102 -36.45 -2.86 19.64
C GLN A 102 -36.81 -3.33 18.24
N ARG A 103 -36.14 -2.79 17.22
CA ARG A 103 -36.34 -3.12 15.82
C ARG A 103 -35.03 -3.00 15.07
N ARG A 104 -34.77 -3.93 14.15
CA ARG A 104 -33.66 -3.86 13.20
C ARG A 104 -34.17 -4.29 11.84
N CYS A 105 -34.07 -3.42 10.85
CA CYS A 105 -34.54 -3.69 9.50
C CYS A 105 -33.43 -3.43 8.45
N ASP A 106 -33.40 -4.22 7.37
CA ASP A 106 -32.49 -4.05 6.22
C ASP A 106 -33.02 -3.12 5.12
N GLY A 107 -34.28 -2.68 5.25
CA GLY A 107 -35.01 -1.86 4.29
C GLY A 107 -36.33 -2.54 3.87
N GLU A 108 -36.33 -3.86 3.85
CA GLU A 108 -37.45 -4.69 3.38
C GLU A 108 -38.00 -5.60 4.49
N THR A 109 -37.11 -6.16 5.32
CA THR A 109 -37.41 -7.11 6.38
C THR A 109 -36.93 -6.61 7.74
N GLU A 110 -37.77 -6.75 8.76
CA GLU A 110 -37.41 -6.58 10.17
C GLU A 110 -36.84 -7.90 10.71
N LEU A 111 -35.57 -7.89 11.07
CA LEU A 111 -34.75 -9.07 11.32
C LEU A 111 -35.01 -9.74 12.67
N LEU A 112 -35.60 -9.05 13.65
CA LEU A 112 -35.88 -9.64 14.97
C LEU A 112 -37.16 -10.49 14.95
N SER A 113 -38.22 -10.00 14.30
CA SER A 113 -39.53 -10.63 14.17
C SER A 113 -39.74 -11.34 12.83
N ARG A 114 -38.84 -11.12 11.86
CA ARG A 114 -38.91 -11.62 10.47
C ARG A 114 -40.18 -11.18 9.74
N GLN A 115 -40.67 -9.99 10.05
CA GLN A 115 -41.84 -9.37 9.40
C GLN A 115 -41.39 -8.29 8.41
N SER A 116 -42.30 -7.76 7.60
CA SER A 116 -42.00 -6.64 6.70
C SER A 116 -41.48 -5.42 7.48
N CYS A 117 -40.51 -4.72 6.92
CA CYS A 117 -39.97 -3.50 7.50
C CYS A 117 -41.04 -2.43 7.74
N LEU A 118 -41.13 -1.95 8.97
CA LEU A 118 -42.12 -0.93 9.34
C LEU A 118 -41.73 0.49 8.91
N CYS A 119 -40.43 0.77 8.75
CA CYS A 119 -39.95 2.14 8.59
C CYS A 119 -40.51 2.77 7.30
N ALA A 120 -40.29 2.16 6.12
CA ALA A 120 -40.85 2.65 4.86
C ALA A 120 -42.36 2.35 4.72
N ARG A 121 -42.82 1.18 5.15
CA ARG A 121 -44.23 0.76 5.01
C ARG A 121 -45.21 1.70 5.74
N GLN A 122 -44.85 2.16 6.93
CA GLN A 122 -45.74 3.00 7.75
C GLN A 122 -45.56 4.49 7.46
N PHE A 123 -44.36 4.94 7.09
CA PHE A 123 -44.03 6.36 7.00
C PHE A 123 -43.66 6.83 5.58
N GLY A 124 -43.71 5.94 4.58
CA GLY A 124 -43.33 6.23 3.19
C GLY A 124 -41.81 6.34 2.98
N GLU A 125 -41.41 6.78 1.80
CA GLU A 125 -39.99 6.97 1.42
C GLU A 125 -39.29 8.03 2.28
N ASP A 126 -40.05 9.03 2.74
CA ASP A 126 -39.58 10.11 3.62
C ASP A 126 -39.53 9.74 5.11
N TRP A 127 -39.60 8.45 5.46
CA TRP A 127 -39.52 7.99 6.85
C TRP A 127 -38.32 8.58 7.59
N HIS A 128 -37.19 8.76 6.90
CA HIS A 128 -35.94 9.30 7.44
C HIS A 128 -36.05 10.77 7.91
N THR A 129 -37.11 11.48 7.52
CA THR A 129 -37.39 12.85 7.94
C THR A 129 -38.15 12.94 9.27
N GLN A 130 -38.71 11.82 9.74
CA GLN A 130 -39.51 11.78 10.96
C GLN A 130 -38.67 12.10 12.22
N PRO A 131 -39.31 12.61 13.29
CA PRO A 131 -38.62 12.88 14.54
C PRO A 131 -37.91 11.64 15.11
N LYS A 132 -36.71 11.84 15.68
CA LYS A 132 -35.98 10.78 16.39
C LYS A 132 -36.86 10.12 17.45
N GLY A 133 -36.83 8.79 17.51
CA GLY A 133 -37.61 8.00 18.45
C GLY A 133 -39.01 7.62 17.96
N ARG A 134 -39.53 8.26 16.91
CA ARG A 134 -40.81 7.87 16.27
C ARG A 134 -40.64 6.72 15.28
N VAL A 135 -39.51 6.70 14.58
CA VAL A 135 -39.15 5.69 13.59
C VAL A 135 -37.69 5.27 13.80
N CYS A 136 -37.31 4.19 13.13
CA CYS A 136 -35.94 3.68 13.00
C CYS A 136 -34.96 4.80 12.63
N SER A 137 -33.69 4.71 13.05
CA SER A 137 -32.60 5.53 12.53
C SER A 137 -31.75 4.70 11.57
N ALA A 138 -31.27 5.29 10.48
CA ALA A 138 -30.30 4.64 9.59
C ALA A 138 -28.95 4.56 10.30
N THR A 139 -28.65 3.41 10.91
CA THR A 139 -27.41 3.19 11.66
C THR A 139 -26.39 2.51 10.78
N SER A 140 -25.27 3.19 10.54
CA SER A 140 -24.14 2.66 9.78
C SER A 140 -22.93 2.50 10.70
N ARG A 141 -22.31 1.32 10.60
CA ARG A 141 -21.13 0.93 11.36
C ARG A 141 -20.05 0.54 10.37
N PHE A 142 -19.01 1.34 10.31
CA PHE A 142 -17.91 1.15 9.38
C PHE A 142 -16.66 0.78 10.16
N ASN A 143 -16.15 -0.42 9.93
CA ASN A 143 -14.98 -0.93 10.62
C ASN A 143 -13.73 -0.66 9.78
N VAL A 144 -12.75 0.01 10.40
CA VAL A 144 -11.46 0.32 9.78
C VAL A 144 -10.33 -0.09 10.70
N MET A 145 -9.14 -0.26 10.14
CA MET A 145 -7.89 -0.37 10.88
C MET A 145 -7.19 0.99 10.88
N LEU A 146 -6.57 1.38 11.99
CA LEU A 146 -5.79 2.60 12.10
C LEU A 146 -4.31 2.20 12.18
N PRO A 147 -3.55 2.30 11.07
CA PRO A 147 -2.23 1.68 10.97
C PRO A 147 -1.19 2.31 11.90
N ASP A 148 -1.37 3.59 12.27
CA ASP A 148 -0.44 4.33 13.11
C ASP A 148 -0.76 4.24 14.61
N LEU A 149 -1.82 3.51 15.00
CA LEU A 149 -2.12 3.22 16.39
C LEU A 149 -1.62 1.83 16.78
N SER A 150 -1.20 1.67 18.04
CA SER A 150 -0.79 0.36 18.56
C SER A 150 -1.96 -0.64 18.54
N GLY A 151 -1.63 -1.91 18.26
CA GLY A 151 -2.56 -3.03 18.32
C GLY A 151 -3.12 -3.49 16.96
N MET A 152 -3.28 -4.80 16.81
CA MET A 152 -4.00 -5.39 15.66
C MET A 152 -5.48 -5.53 16.00
N GLY A 153 -6.26 -4.52 15.65
CA GLY A 153 -7.69 -4.51 15.89
C GLY A 153 -8.43 -3.50 15.03
N MET A 154 -9.75 -3.47 15.21
CA MET A 154 -10.66 -2.65 14.42
C MET A 154 -11.17 -1.47 15.24
N TRP A 155 -11.33 -0.35 14.54
CA TRP A 155 -11.98 0.85 15.03
C TRP A 155 -13.31 1.00 14.31
N ARG A 156 -14.37 1.26 15.07
CA ARG A 156 -15.71 1.44 14.49
C ARG A 156 -16.06 2.92 14.40
N ALA A 157 -16.20 3.42 13.17
CA ALA A 157 -16.91 4.65 12.90
C ALA A 157 -18.42 4.38 12.89
N GLU A 158 -19.19 5.17 13.63
CA GLU A 158 -20.65 4.99 13.73
C GLU A 158 -21.38 6.29 13.40
N THR A 159 -22.40 6.19 12.55
CA THR A 159 -23.29 7.30 12.20
C THR A 159 -24.75 6.85 12.19
N HIS A 160 -25.64 7.76 12.58
CA HIS A 160 -27.10 7.57 12.51
C HIS A 160 -27.75 8.50 11.47
N SER A 161 -26.95 9.03 10.54
CA SER A 161 -27.41 9.93 9.49
C SER A 161 -27.84 9.14 8.27
N PHE A 162 -29.06 9.38 7.80
CA PHE A 162 -29.59 8.78 6.57
C PHE A 162 -28.69 9.07 5.36
N TYR A 163 -28.26 10.32 5.18
CA TYR A 163 -27.39 10.72 4.06
C TYR A 163 -25.98 10.13 4.15
N ALA A 164 -25.44 10.00 5.36
CA ALA A 164 -24.14 9.34 5.52
C ALA A 164 -24.25 7.84 5.23
N ALA A 165 -25.38 7.22 5.58
CA ALA A 165 -25.62 5.82 5.28
C ALA A 165 -25.63 5.56 3.76
N SER A 166 -26.31 6.39 2.98
CA SER A 166 -26.31 6.25 1.51
C SER A 166 -24.92 6.46 0.89
N GLU A 167 -24.16 7.45 1.36
CA GLU A 167 -22.81 7.72 0.83
C GLU A 167 -21.82 6.59 1.15
N TRP A 168 -21.87 6.03 2.36
CA TRP A 168 -21.00 4.93 2.76
C TRP A 168 -21.27 3.67 1.95
N GLY A 169 -22.53 3.33 1.70
CA GLY A 169 -22.90 2.17 0.88
C GLY A 169 -22.26 2.26 -0.52
N GLY A 170 -22.49 3.36 -1.23
CA GLY A 170 -21.95 3.53 -2.58
C GLY A 170 -20.41 3.52 -2.65
N MET A 171 -19.73 4.10 -1.65
CA MET A 171 -18.27 4.09 -1.60
C MET A 171 -17.72 2.68 -1.34
N VAL A 172 -18.28 1.96 -0.36
CA VAL A 172 -17.85 0.58 -0.05
C VAL A 172 -18.11 -0.35 -1.23
N ASP A 173 -19.28 -0.27 -1.85
CA ASP A 173 -19.61 -1.11 -3.01
C ASP A 173 -18.64 -0.89 -4.17
N MET A 174 -18.25 0.37 -4.44
CA MET A 174 -17.26 0.69 -5.46
C MET A 174 -15.88 0.11 -5.12
N VAL A 175 -15.45 0.22 -3.87
CA VAL A 175 -14.18 -0.35 -3.41
C VAL A 175 -14.20 -1.88 -3.52
N LEU A 176 -15.25 -2.54 -3.05
CA LEU A 176 -15.40 -3.99 -3.10
C LEU A 176 -15.46 -4.48 -4.56
N ALA A 177 -16.12 -3.75 -5.46
CA ALA A 177 -16.16 -4.08 -6.87
C ALA A 177 -14.77 -3.99 -7.54
N GLY A 178 -13.96 -3.01 -7.16
CA GLY A 178 -12.60 -2.83 -7.68
C GLY A 178 -11.59 -3.86 -7.16
N THR A 179 -11.76 -4.30 -5.91
CA THR A 179 -10.79 -5.19 -5.24
C THR A 179 -11.25 -6.62 -5.08
N ASP A 180 -12.46 -6.96 -5.53
CA ASP A 180 -13.12 -8.25 -5.25
C ASP A 180 -13.15 -8.56 -3.74
N GLY A 181 -13.30 -7.51 -2.92
CA GLY A 181 -13.25 -7.56 -1.46
C GLY A 181 -11.92 -8.05 -0.87
N LYS A 182 -10.83 -8.00 -1.63
CA LYS A 182 -9.49 -8.48 -1.23
C LYS A 182 -8.53 -7.31 -1.02
N GLY A 183 -7.49 -7.59 -0.24
CA GLY A 183 -6.44 -6.60 0.04
C GLY A 183 -6.90 -5.49 0.99
N PHE A 184 -5.94 -4.66 1.38
CA PHE A 184 -6.20 -3.48 2.18
C PHE A 184 -6.39 -2.27 1.26
N VAL A 185 -7.30 -1.38 1.62
CA VAL A 185 -7.56 -0.15 0.86
C VAL A 185 -7.31 1.06 1.74
N PRO A 186 -6.32 1.91 1.40
CA PRO A 186 -6.03 3.11 2.16
C PRO A 186 -7.11 4.16 1.93
N VAL A 187 -7.66 4.67 3.02
CA VAL A 187 -8.71 5.68 3.01
C VAL A 187 -8.45 6.79 4.02
N THR A 188 -9.02 7.95 3.74
CA THR A 188 -9.12 9.07 4.67
C THR A 188 -10.57 9.21 5.11
N LEU A 189 -10.81 9.20 6.42
CA LEU A 189 -12.10 9.47 7.03
C LEU A 189 -12.17 10.94 7.45
N ARG A 190 -12.94 11.75 6.73
CA ARG A 190 -13.03 13.20 6.93
C ARG A 190 -14.41 13.61 7.43
N ILE A 191 -14.46 14.42 8.48
CA ILE A 191 -15.69 15.07 8.93
C ILE A 191 -15.90 16.35 8.12
N GLU A 192 -16.99 16.37 7.35
CA GLU A 192 -17.42 17.51 6.56
C GLU A 192 -18.72 18.10 7.15
N PRO A 193 -18.71 19.37 7.61
CA PRO A 193 -19.93 20.02 8.05
C PRO A 193 -20.78 20.40 6.83
N ARG A 194 -21.94 19.78 6.68
CA ARG A 194 -22.92 20.13 5.65
C ARG A 194 -24.11 20.88 6.24
N GLN A 195 -24.87 21.56 5.39
CA GLN A 195 -26.09 22.25 5.79
C GLN A 195 -27.25 21.90 4.86
N VAL A 196 -28.45 21.83 5.44
CA VAL A 196 -29.70 21.71 4.69
C VAL A 196 -30.69 22.72 5.24
N VAL A 197 -31.47 23.34 4.36
CA VAL A 197 -32.62 24.18 4.73
C VAL A 197 -33.87 23.32 4.63
N ARG A 198 -34.58 23.15 5.75
CA ARG A 198 -35.89 22.48 5.79
C ARG A 198 -36.85 23.32 6.60
N ASP A 199 -38.07 23.52 6.11
CA ASP A 199 -39.09 24.32 6.78
C ASP A 199 -38.60 25.72 7.19
N GLY A 200 -37.80 26.36 6.32
CA GLY A 200 -37.19 27.67 6.58
C GLY A 200 -36.09 27.68 7.66
N LYS A 201 -35.67 26.52 8.19
CA LYS A 201 -34.61 26.40 9.21
C LYS A 201 -33.37 25.72 8.64
N THR A 202 -32.23 26.39 8.76
CA THR A 202 -30.92 25.82 8.40
C THR A 202 -30.42 24.88 9.50
N LYS A 203 -30.22 23.60 9.15
CA LYS A 203 -29.62 22.60 10.04
C LYS A 203 -28.23 22.23 9.51
N LYS A 204 -27.19 22.46 10.32
CA LYS A 204 -25.81 22.01 10.05
C LYS A 204 -25.57 20.63 10.65
N PHE A 205 -24.99 19.68 9.93
CA PHE A 205 -24.70 18.34 10.44
C PHE A 205 -23.35 17.83 9.92
N PRO A 206 -22.58 17.10 10.75
CA PRO A 206 -21.36 16.45 10.28
C PRO A 206 -21.72 15.24 9.41
N VAL A 207 -21.05 15.12 8.27
CA VAL A 207 -21.06 13.95 7.41
C VAL A 207 -19.64 13.39 7.41
N VAL A 208 -19.51 12.08 7.56
CA VAL A 208 -18.22 11.42 7.41
C VAL A 208 -18.08 11.04 5.95
N VAL A 209 -17.12 11.66 5.28
CA VAL A 209 -16.74 11.33 3.91
C VAL A 209 -15.58 10.34 3.98
N VAL A 210 -15.61 9.32 3.12
CA VAL A 210 -14.52 8.36 2.97
C VAL A 210 -13.92 8.56 1.58
N GLU A 211 -12.62 8.84 1.55
CA GLU A 211 -11.87 9.15 0.34
C GLU A 211 -10.70 8.17 0.20
N LEU A 212 -10.34 7.80 -1.03
CA LEU A 212 -9.15 6.98 -1.27
C LEU A 212 -7.89 7.81 -0.98
N ARG A 213 -6.99 7.28 -0.14
CA ARG A 213 -5.75 7.97 0.23
C ARG A 213 -4.63 7.59 -0.73
N GLY A 214 -4.05 8.58 -1.40
CA GLY A 214 -2.83 8.43 -2.19
C GLY A 214 -2.94 7.50 -3.41
N VAL A 215 -4.14 7.04 -3.76
CA VAL A 215 -4.38 6.16 -4.90
C VAL A 215 -5.47 6.77 -5.79
N THR A 216 -5.27 6.68 -7.10
CA THR A 216 -6.27 7.12 -8.08
C THR A 216 -7.39 6.07 -8.19
N PRO A 217 -8.61 6.45 -8.60
CA PRO A 217 -9.67 5.48 -8.90
C PRO A 217 -9.23 4.40 -9.90
N ARG A 218 -8.41 4.78 -10.90
CA ARG A 218 -7.83 3.81 -11.84
C ARG A 218 -6.99 2.74 -11.14
N GLN A 219 -6.16 3.14 -10.19
CA GLN A 219 -5.33 2.20 -9.42
C GLN A 219 -6.18 1.35 -8.47
N ALA A 220 -7.15 1.96 -7.78
CA ALA A 220 -8.02 1.25 -6.84
C ALA A 220 -8.95 0.23 -7.52
N LEU A 221 -9.34 0.48 -8.78
CA LEU A 221 -10.19 -0.40 -9.57
C LEU A 221 -9.42 -1.38 -10.46
N ALA A 222 -8.08 -1.33 -10.46
CA ALA A 222 -7.25 -2.24 -11.24
C ALA A 222 -7.08 -3.64 -10.60
N GLY A 223 -7.60 -3.83 -9.38
CA GLY A 223 -7.52 -5.06 -8.62
C GLY A 223 -7.00 -4.85 -7.18
N PRO A 224 -6.82 -5.94 -6.41
CA PRO A 224 -6.32 -5.88 -5.04
C PRO A 224 -4.93 -5.22 -4.98
N MET A 225 -4.76 -4.27 -4.06
CA MET A 225 -3.47 -3.60 -3.83
C MET A 225 -2.56 -4.45 -2.94
N SER A 226 -1.24 -4.28 -3.12
CA SER A 226 -0.26 -4.86 -2.19
C SER A 226 -0.37 -4.21 -0.81
N THR A 227 -0.12 -4.96 0.27
CA THR A 227 -0.15 -4.42 1.63
C THR A 227 0.84 -3.28 1.83
N ALA A 228 2.02 -3.33 1.19
CA ALA A 228 3.01 -2.27 1.24
C ALA A 228 2.47 -0.96 0.65
N MET A 229 1.83 -1.02 -0.52
CA MET A 229 1.19 0.13 -1.14
C MET A 229 -0.02 0.63 -0.34
N ALA A 230 -0.75 -0.25 0.34
CA ALA A 230 -1.85 0.16 1.20
C ALA A 230 -1.37 0.89 2.47
N LEU A 231 -0.25 0.46 3.05
CA LEU A 231 0.32 1.11 4.25
C LEU A 231 0.99 2.44 3.90
N ASP A 232 1.69 2.51 2.77
CA ASP A 232 2.33 3.74 2.29
C ASP A 232 2.00 4.01 0.80
N PRO A 233 0.78 4.52 0.53
CA PRO A 233 0.38 4.90 -0.82
C PRO A 233 1.15 6.11 -1.37
N SER A 234 1.80 6.90 -0.50
CA SER A 234 2.66 8.02 -0.88
C SER A 234 4.08 7.59 -1.28
N GLY A 235 4.60 6.52 -0.67
CA GLY A 235 5.92 5.97 -0.94
C GLY A 235 6.03 5.27 -2.29
N THR A 236 4.90 4.93 -2.91
CA THR A 236 4.83 4.43 -4.29
C THR A 236 4.76 5.57 -5.30
N ARG A 237 5.66 6.56 -5.18
CA ARG A 237 6.17 7.20 -6.40
C ARG A 237 6.74 6.07 -7.23
N ALA A 238 6.35 5.97 -8.51
CA ALA A 238 6.91 4.98 -9.43
C ALA A 238 8.41 4.91 -9.16
N VAL A 239 8.88 3.78 -8.63
CA VAL A 239 10.31 3.54 -8.49
C VAL A 239 10.80 3.71 -9.91
N ALA A 240 11.55 4.80 -10.17
CA ALA A 240 12.23 4.96 -11.44
C ALA A 240 12.90 3.62 -11.70
N ALA A 241 12.61 3.01 -12.84
CA ALA A 241 13.07 1.68 -13.18
C ALA A 241 14.54 1.58 -12.73
N LEU A 242 14.82 0.67 -11.77
CA LEU A 242 16.19 0.43 -11.36
C LEU A 242 16.89 -0.03 -12.64
N GLU A 243 17.72 0.84 -13.21
CA GLU A 243 18.67 0.43 -14.24
C GLU A 243 19.40 -0.78 -13.65
N ALA A 244 19.42 -1.89 -14.39
CA ALA A 244 20.14 -3.07 -13.96
C ALA A 244 21.55 -2.64 -13.55
N PRO A 245 22.08 -3.09 -12.39
CA PRO A 245 23.36 -2.61 -11.88
C PRO A 245 24.42 -2.78 -12.98
N ARG A 246 25.02 -1.66 -13.40
CA ARG A 246 26.07 -1.63 -14.41
C ARG A 246 27.17 -2.62 -13.98
N PRO A 247 27.48 -3.64 -14.79
CA PRO A 247 28.55 -4.58 -14.47
C PRO A 247 29.88 -3.84 -14.27
N ASP A 248 30.67 -4.25 -13.29
CA ASP A 248 32.03 -3.76 -13.11
C ASP A 248 32.96 -4.43 -14.13
N TYR A 249 33.05 -3.82 -15.32
CA TYR A 249 33.88 -4.31 -16.42
C TYR A 249 35.37 -4.37 -16.08
N LEU A 250 35.86 -3.55 -15.15
CA LEU A 250 37.26 -3.58 -14.72
C LEU A 250 37.53 -4.80 -13.84
N ALA A 251 36.61 -5.14 -12.93
CA ALA A 251 36.71 -6.36 -12.15
C ALA A 251 36.62 -7.62 -13.03
N LEU A 252 35.74 -7.61 -14.05
CA LEU A 252 35.63 -8.71 -15.01
C LEU A 252 36.92 -8.89 -15.82
N ALA A 253 37.51 -7.80 -16.32
CA ALA A 253 38.77 -7.85 -17.05
C ALA A 253 39.97 -8.21 -16.16
N ALA A 254 39.96 -7.85 -14.88
CA ALA A 254 40.98 -8.29 -13.93
C ALA A 254 40.97 -9.81 -13.74
N GLY A 255 39.78 -10.43 -13.79
CA GLY A 255 39.58 -11.88 -13.72
C GLY A 255 39.87 -12.64 -15.01
N ALA A 256 40.07 -11.96 -16.14
CA ALA A 256 40.37 -12.58 -17.43
C ALA A 256 41.71 -13.34 -17.41
N LEU A 257 41.71 -14.56 -17.97
CA LEU A 257 42.89 -15.43 -18.04
C LEU A 257 43.54 -15.40 -19.44
N HIS A 258 42.74 -15.08 -20.46
CA HIS A 258 43.17 -14.96 -21.84
C HIS A 258 42.79 -13.60 -22.44
N VAL A 259 43.47 -13.23 -23.52
CA VAL A 259 43.21 -11.97 -24.23
C VAL A 259 41.79 -11.94 -24.79
N ASP A 260 41.28 -13.09 -25.24
CA ASP A 260 39.93 -13.22 -25.79
C ASP A 260 38.84 -12.90 -24.75
N ASP A 261 39.06 -13.28 -23.48
CA ASP A 261 38.16 -12.97 -22.37
C ASP A 261 38.06 -11.45 -22.13
N VAL A 262 39.17 -10.72 -22.26
CA VAL A 262 39.15 -9.24 -22.19
C VAL A 262 38.39 -8.66 -23.40
N GLY A 263 38.48 -9.31 -24.56
CA GLY A 263 37.71 -8.99 -25.75
C GLY A 263 36.20 -9.20 -25.57
N ASP A 264 35.78 -10.24 -24.85
CA ASP A 264 34.37 -10.45 -24.48
C ASP A 264 33.86 -9.34 -23.57
N VAL A 265 34.62 -8.98 -22.53
CA VAL A 265 34.27 -7.87 -21.62
C VAL A 265 34.13 -6.55 -22.39
N TYR A 266 34.99 -6.29 -23.38
CA TYR A 266 34.87 -5.13 -24.25
C TYR A 266 33.59 -5.16 -25.10
N ARG A 267 33.26 -6.31 -25.72
CA ARG A 267 32.04 -6.47 -26.53
C ARG A 267 30.79 -6.28 -25.69
N ASP A 268 30.76 -6.81 -24.47
CA ASP A 268 29.65 -6.67 -23.54
C ASP A 268 29.47 -5.21 -23.09
N ALA A 269 30.59 -4.52 -22.80
CA ALA A 269 30.56 -3.09 -22.47
C ALA A 269 30.08 -2.23 -23.65
N ASN A 270 30.50 -2.56 -24.88
CA ASN A 270 30.11 -1.85 -26.09
C ASN A 270 28.63 -2.07 -26.43
N ALA A 271 28.16 -3.32 -26.38
CA ALA A 271 26.77 -3.68 -26.63
C ALA A 271 25.82 -3.01 -25.63
N ALA A 272 26.27 -2.81 -24.39
CA ALA A 272 25.53 -2.11 -23.35
C ALA A 272 25.70 -0.57 -23.40
N GLY A 273 26.50 -0.01 -24.31
CA GLY A 273 26.76 1.43 -24.39
C GLY A 273 27.54 2.00 -23.19
N HIS A 274 28.28 1.14 -22.48
CA HIS A 274 29.01 1.47 -21.25
C HIS A 274 30.49 1.81 -21.49
N LEU A 275 30.94 1.90 -22.75
CA LEU A 275 32.30 2.28 -23.07
C LEU A 275 32.55 3.76 -22.80
N ASN A 276 33.71 4.04 -22.21
CA ASN A 276 34.31 5.36 -22.14
C ASN A 276 35.83 5.22 -22.35
N ASP A 277 36.51 6.33 -22.59
CA ASP A 277 37.93 6.33 -22.94
C ASP A 277 38.81 5.67 -21.85
N GLU A 278 38.43 5.84 -20.58
CA GLU A 278 39.13 5.25 -19.44
C GLU A 278 39.01 3.73 -19.41
N LEU A 279 37.81 3.19 -19.63
CA LEU A 279 37.57 1.75 -19.68
C LEU A 279 38.27 1.12 -20.89
N VAL A 280 38.24 1.77 -22.05
CA VAL A 280 38.95 1.29 -23.25
C VAL A 280 40.46 1.24 -23.00
N ALA A 281 41.03 2.26 -22.37
CA ALA A 281 42.46 2.28 -22.01
C ALA A 281 42.81 1.17 -21.01
N ALA A 282 41.97 0.95 -20.00
CA ALA A 282 42.19 -0.08 -18.98
C ALA A 282 42.10 -1.51 -19.56
N LEU A 283 41.11 -1.78 -20.42
CA LEU A 283 40.97 -3.07 -21.09
C LEU A 283 42.14 -3.34 -22.05
N SER A 284 42.57 -2.34 -22.80
CA SER A 284 43.72 -2.45 -23.72
C SER A 284 45.01 -2.78 -22.95
N LYS A 285 45.26 -2.08 -21.85
CA LYS A 285 46.40 -2.35 -20.98
C LYS A 285 46.38 -3.78 -20.43
N ARG A 286 45.22 -4.26 -19.96
CA ARG A 286 45.09 -5.64 -19.46
C ARG A 286 45.34 -6.70 -20.53
N ALA A 287 44.88 -6.46 -21.76
CA ALA A 287 45.16 -7.34 -22.89
C ALA A 287 46.66 -7.40 -23.23
N GLU A 288 47.37 -6.28 -23.16
CA GLU A 288 48.83 -6.24 -23.35
C GLU A 288 49.60 -7.00 -22.26
N GLU A 289 49.19 -6.85 -20.99
CA GLU A 289 49.76 -7.61 -19.87
C GLU A 289 49.61 -9.12 -20.07
N LEU A 290 48.41 -9.58 -20.45
CA LEU A 290 48.15 -11.00 -20.72
C LEU A 290 48.94 -11.53 -21.93
N LYS A 291 49.12 -10.72 -22.99
CA LYS A 291 50.01 -11.08 -24.11
C LYS A 291 51.46 -11.22 -23.67
N ALA A 292 51.96 -10.30 -22.84
CA ALA A 292 53.31 -10.35 -22.32
C ALA A 292 53.54 -11.54 -21.39
N GLU A 293 52.55 -11.89 -20.56
CA GLU A 293 52.58 -13.09 -19.71
C GLU A 293 52.56 -14.38 -20.52
N ALA A 294 51.74 -14.46 -21.57
CA ALA A 294 51.70 -15.60 -22.49
C ALA A 294 53.04 -15.76 -23.22
N ALA A 295 53.65 -14.67 -23.71
CA ALA A 295 54.96 -14.69 -24.35
C ALA A 295 56.08 -15.15 -23.39
N LYS A 296 56.02 -14.76 -22.11
CA LYS A 296 56.96 -15.22 -21.08
C LYS A 296 56.79 -16.71 -20.75
N LYS A 297 55.55 -17.23 -20.76
CA LYS A 297 55.27 -18.66 -20.57
C LYS A 297 55.64 -19.52 -21.78
N ALA A 298 55.60 -18.95 -22.99
CA ALA A 298 56.00 -19.60 -24.22
C ALA A 298 57.53 -19.73 -24.41
N SER A 299 58.34 -19.28 -23.44
CA SER A 299 59.79 -19.51 -23.44
C SER A 299 60.24 -20.13 -22.12
N PRO A 300 60.32 -21.47 -22.10
CA PRO A 300 61.61 -22.09 -21.79
C PRO A 300 61.97 -23.23 -22.75
N GLY A 301 63.27 -23.30 -23.05
CA GLY A 301 63.94 -24.17 -24.02
C GLY A 301 63.49 -25.62 -24.12
N GLY A 302 63.45 -26.09 -25.37
CA GLY A 302 63.43 -27.49 -25.75
C GLY A 302 63.91 -27.62 -27.20
N SER A 303 65.22 -27.76 -27.41
CA SER A 303 65.77 -28.19 -28.70
C SER A 303 65.34 -29.64 -28.94
N THR A 304 64.34 -29.84 -29.79
CA THR A 304 64.06 -31.17 -30.36
C THR A 304 64.94 -31.32 -31.59
N GLU A 305 66.01 -32.09 -31.43
CA GLU A 305 66.80 -32.62 -32.53
C GLU A 305 65.88 -33.52 -33.36
N GLN A 306 65.42 -33.02 -34.52
CA GLN A 306 64.62 -33.81 -35.46
C GLN A 306 65.54 -34.79 -36.17
N VAL A 307 65.42 -36.08 -35.83
CA VAL A 307 65.99 -37.17 -36.61
C VAL A 307 65.08 -37.39 -37.83
N PRO A 308 65.61 -37.44 -39.06
CA PRO A 308 64.80 -37.74 -40.26
C PRO A 308 64.29 -39.18 -40.24
N ASP A 309 63.13 -39.42 -40.84
CA ASP A 309 62.65 -40.78 -41.11
C ASP A 309 63.43 -41.44 -42.25
N GLU A 310 63.25 -42.75 -42.45
CA GLU A 310 64.05 -43.61 -43.35
C GLU A 310 64.03 -43.17 -44.84
N ASP A 311 63.17 -42.22 -45.23
CA ASP A 311 63.07 -41.70 -46.60
C ASP A 311 63.49 -40.22 -46.74
N GLY A 312 64.05 -39.59 -45.70
CA GLY A 312 64.73 -38.30 -45.80
C GLY A 312 63.82 -37.09 -46.09
N ALA A 313 62.55 -37.15 -45.71
CA ALA A 313 61.60 -36.05 -45.91
C ALA A 313 61.31 -35.28 -44.60
N TYR A 314 61.51 -33.97 -44.59
CA TYR A 314 61.07 -33.10 -43.49
C TYR A 314 59.57 -32.78 -43.65
N PRO A 315 58.74 -32.92 -42.59
CA PRO A 315 57.35 -32.49 -42.67
C PRO A 315 57.27 -30.96 -42.78
N ALA A 316 56.74 -30.47 -43.90
CA ALA A 316 56.45 -29.05 -44.08
C ALA A 316 55.31 -28.63 -43.14
N GLU A 317 55.58 -27.71 -42.23
CA GLU A 317 54.59 -27.06 -41.39
C GLU A 317 53.80 -26.06 -42.26
N VAL A 318 52.50 -26.28 -42.41
CA VAL A 318 51.58 -25.31 -43.02
C VAL A 318 51.38 -24.19 -42.01
N VAL A 319 52.02 -23.05 -42.25
CA VAL A 319 51.79 -21.83 -41.49
C VAL A 319 50.51 -21.19 -42.04
N ASP A 320 49.39 -21.34 -41.32
CA ASP A 320 48.22 -20.48 -41.53
C ASP A 320 48.54 -19.09 -40.96
N GLU A 321 48.54 -18.07 -41.82
CA GLU A 321 48.75 -16.68 -41.43
C GLU A 321 47.63 -16.21 -40.48
N PRO A 322 47.93 -15.60 -39.31
CA PRO A 322 46.90 -15.00 -38.48
C PRO A 322 46.37 -13.72 -39.14
N SER A 323 45.06 -13.64 -39.32
CA SER A 323 44.36 -12.42 -39.74
C SER A 323 44.68 -11.27 -38.78
N SER A 324 45.25 -10.20 -39.33
CA SER A 324 45.56 -8.96 -38.59
C SER A 324 44.28 -8.29 -38.08
N THR A 325 43.96 -8.50 -36.81
CA THR A 325 42.94 -7.69 -36.13
C THR A 325 43.60 -6.39 -35.70
N SER A 326 43.55 -5.38 -36.58
CA SER A 326 44.01 -4.03 -36.28
C SER A 326 43.08 -3.38 -35.26
N TRP A 327 43.64 -2.96 -34.13
CA TRP A 327 42.97 -2.08 -33.17
C TRP A 327 42.77 -0.70 -33.80
N PRO A 328 41.60 -0.04 -33.65
CA PRO A 328 41.44 1.32 -34.11
C PRO A 328 42.32 2.26 -33.28
N ALA A 329 43.11 3.09 -33.96
CA ALA A 329 43.93 4.13 -33.35
C ALA A 329 43.02 5.12 -32.60
N VAL A 330 43.40 5.43 -31.37
CA VAL A 330 42.77 6.43 -30.51
C VAL A 330 42.71 7.77 -31.24
N ALA A 331 41.50 8.32 -31.40
CA ALA A 331 41.30 9.64 -31.97
C ALA A 331 41.89 10.70 -31.02
N GLN A 332 42.85 11.48 -31.52
CA GLN A 332 43.38 12.65 -30.83
C GLN A 332 42.28 13.69 -30.60
N ALA A 333 42.18 14.16 -29.35
CA ALA A 333 41.34 15.28 -28.97
C ALA A 333 41.78 16.54 -29.72
N GLY A 334 40.89 17.08 -30.55
CA GLY A 334 41.02 18.39 -31.16
C GLY A 334 40.83 19.49 -30.11
N SER A 335 41.87 20.30 -29.93
CA SER A 335 41.84 21.56 -29.20
C SER A 335 41.28 22.70 -30.07
N SER A 336 40.50 23.57 -29.41
CA SER A 336 40.26 25.02 -29.66
C SER A 336 39.58 25.45 -30.97
N ASN A 337 38.34 25.96 -30.88
CA ASN A 337 38.04 27.40 -30.68
C ASN A 337 36.56 27.62 -30.32
#